data_AF-A0A9W5ATP3-F1
#
_entry.id   AF-A0A9W5ATP3-F1
#
_cell.length_a   1.000
_cell.length_b   1.000
_cell.length_c   1.000
_cell.angle_alpha   90.00
_cell.angle_beta   90.00
_cell.angle_gamma   90.00
#
_symmetry.space_group_name_H-M   'P 1'
#
loop_
_entity.id
_entity.type
_entity.pdbx_description
1 polymer ?
#
loop_
_entity_poly.entity_id
_entity_poly.type
_entity_poly.pdbx_seq_one_letter_code
_entity_poly.pdbx_strand_id
1 'polypeptide(L)' 'MLNDMDIMRLFGVPNTTMRDWKKKDKSDWRYKVAMFLKSQDKERVEAFLKAYELEELSPSKTSK' A
#
# COMPACT_ATOMS: atom_id res chain seq x y z
N MET A 1 -9.92 -2.60 -6.38
CA MET A 1 -8.54 -3.03 -6.67
C MET A 1 -7.68 -1.80 -6.94
N LEU A 2 -6.48 -1.75 -6.37
CA LEU A 2 -5.58 -0.61 -6.53
C LEU A 2 -4.94 -0.57 -7.92
N ASN A 3 -4.89 0.62 -8.52
CA ASN A 3 -4.08 0.86 -9.71
C ASN A 3 -2.66 1.35 -9.33
N ASP A 4 -1.78 1.48 -10.32
CA ASP A 4 -0.39 1.87 -10.07
C ASP A 4 -0.26 3.29 -9.48
N MET A 5 -1.18 4.20 -9.83
CA MET A 5 -1.22 5.56 -9.27
C MET A 5 -1.69 5.55 -7.82
N ASP A 6 -2.67 4.71 -7.48
CA ASP A 6 -3.12 4.53 -6.10
C ASP A 6 -1.96 4.01 -5.24
N ILE A 7 -1.23 2.99 -5.72
CA ILE A 7 -0.09 2.40 -5.01
C ILE A 7 1.02 3.42 -4.80
N MET A 8 1.31 4.24 -5.82
CA MET A 8 2.31 5.30 -5.72
C MET A 8 1.92 6.35 -4.68
N ARG A 9 0.65 6.78 -4.66
CA ARG A 9 0.15 7.77 -3.70
C ARG A 9 0.10 7.23 -2.27
N LEU A 10 -0.40 6.01 -2.10
CA LEU A 10 -0.68 5.43 -0.77
C LEU A 10 0.57 4.85 -0.10
N PHE A 11 1.49 4.28 -0.87
CA PHE A 11 2.66 3.58 -0.33
C PHE A 11 4.00 4.19 -0.75
N GLY A 12 3.99 5.26 -1.55
CA GLY A 12 5.22 5.92 -2.01
C GLY A 12 6.04 5.09 -3.00
N VAL A 13 5.50 4.00 -3.56
CA VAL A 13 6.24 3.16 -4.51
C VAL A 13 6.24 3.84 -5.89
N PRO A 14 7.40 4.23 -6.44
CA PRO A 14 7.44 4.90 -7.74
C PRO A 14 6.86 4.04 -8.86
N ASN A 15 6.21 4.68 -9.83
CA ASN A 15 5.64 3.98 -10.98
C ASN A 15 6.71 3.20 -11.78
N THR A 16 7.94 3.71 -11.85
CA THR A 16 9.07 3.00 -12.48
C THR A 16 9.39 1.69 -11.76
N THR A 17 9.38 1.69 -10.43
CA THR A 17 9.54 0.50 -9.59
C THR A 17 8.42 -0.50 -9.81
N MET A 18 7.15 -0.05 -9.79
CA MET A 18 6.01 -0.92 -10.07
C MET A 18 6.09 -1.55 -11.47
N ARG A 19 6.59 -0.80 -12.46
CA ARG A 19 6.80 -1.30 -13.82
C ARG A 19 7.89 -2.35 -13.88
N ASP A 20 9.00 -2.17 -13.17
CA ASP A 20 10.08 -3.17 -13.09
C ASP A 20 9.59 -4.45 -12.40
N TRP A 21 8.85 -4.33 -11.29
CA TRP A 21 8.37 -5.47 -10.51
C TRP A 21 7.39 -6.34 -11.29
N LYS A 22 6.45 -5.72 -12.03
CA LYS A 22 5.48 -6.43 -12.88
C LYS A 22 6.13 -7.17 -14.07
N LYS A 23 7.34 -6.79 -14.46
CA LYS A 23 8.09 -7.46 -15.54
C LYS A 23 8.88 -8.68 -15.08
N LYS A 24 9.00 -8.90 -13.77
CA LYS A 24 9.68 -10.09 -13.25
C LYS A 24 8.83 -11.34 -13.49
N ASP A 25 9.48 -12.49 -13.43
CA ASP A 25 8.82 -13.78 -13.51
C ASP A 25 7.84 -13.99 -12.34
N LYS A 26 6.82 -14.83 -12.52
CA LYS A 26 5.79 -15.11 -11.51
C LYS A 26 6.35 -15.74 -10.22
N SER A 27 7.49 -16.41 -10.30
CA SER A 27 8.18 -16.97 -9.13
C SER A 27 8.90 -15.89 -8.30
N ASP A 28 9.24 -14.74 -8.90
CA ASP A 28 9.95 -13.63 -8.25
C ASP A 28 9.05 -12.94 -7.21
N TRP A 29 9.61 -12.65 -6.04
CA TRP A 29 8.91 -11.98 -4.96
C TRP A 29 8.44 -10.58 -5.36
N ARG A 30 9.16 -9.88 -6.24
CA ARG A 30 8.77 -8.54 -6.74
C ARG A 30 7.46 -8.60 -7.52
N TYR A 31 7.31 -9.61 -8.38
CA TYR A 31 6.06 -9.83 -9.09
C TYR A 31 4.93 -10.13 -8.10
N LYS A 32 5.18 -11.01 -7.12
CA LYS A 32 4.20 -11.38 -6.09
C LYS A 32 3.74 -10.18 -5.27
N VAL A 33 4.67 -9.31 -4.84
CA VAL A 33 4.36 -8.07 -4.11
C VAL A 33 3.54 -7.12 -4.99
N ALA A 34 3.93 -6.91 -6.25
CA ALA A 34 3.18 -6.04 -7.16
C ALA A 34 1.74 -6.53 -7.36
N MET A 35 1.54 -7.84 -7.52
CA MET A 35 0.21 -8.43 -7.67
C MET A 35 -0.61 -8.37 -6.38
N PHE A 36 0.02 -8.60 -5.23
CA PHE A 36 -0.64 -8.47 -3.93
C PHE A 36 -1.14 -7.04 -3.70
N LEU A 37 -0.33 -6.02 -3.97
CA LEU A 37 -0.75 -4.62 -3.82
C LEU A 37 -1.93 -4.31 -4.73
N LYS A 38 -1.88 -4.74 -6.00
CA LYS A 38 -2.98 -4.52 -6.96
C LYS A 38 -4.26 -5.26 -6.60
N SER A 39 -4.17 -6.41 -5.94
CA SER A 39 -5.35 -7.17 -5.52
C SER A 39 -6.07 -6.57 -4.32
N GLN A 40 -5.47 -5.61 -3.62
CA GLN A 40 -6.11 -5.00 -2.46
C GLN A 40 -7.33 -4.16 -2.84
N ASP A 41 -8.36 -4.20 -2.00
CA ASP A 41 -9.50 -3.31 -2.12
C ASP A 41 -9.11 -1.88 -1.74
N LYS A 42 -9.56 -0.90 -2.56
CA LYS A 42 -9.12 0.48 -2.41
C LYS A 42 -9.74 1.13 -1.18
N GLU A 43 -11.06 0.98 -1.01
CA GLU A 43 -11.80 1.59 0.09
C GLU A 43 -11.31 1.06 1.43
N ARG A 44 -11.07 -0.25 1.51
CA ARG A 44 -10.53 -0.88 2.72
C ARG A 44 -9.13 -0.37 3.08
N VAL A 45 -8.24 -0.20 2.10
CA VAL A 45 -6.88 0.31 2.33
C VAL A 45 -6.92 1.78 2.77
N GLU A 46 -7.71 2.61 2.10
CA GLU A 46 -7.85 4.03 2.47
C GLU A 46 -8.46 4.20 3.87
N ALA A 47 -9.46 3.39 4.22
CA ALA A 47 -10.05 3.38 5.56
C ALA A 47 -9.04 2.98 6.64
N PHE A 48 -8.22 1.95 6.36
CA PHE A 48 -7.16 1.50 7.28
C PHE A 48 -6.11 2.59 7.51
N LEU A 49 -5.59 3.20 6.44
CA LEU A 49 -4.57 4.24 6.54
C LEU A 49 -5.09 5.49 7.28
N LYS A 50 -6.33 5.89 7.01
CA LYS A 50 -6.98 6.99 7.74
C LYS A 50 -7.13 6.68 9.23
N ALA A 51 -7.52 5.46 9.58
CA ALA A 51 -7.62 5.03 10.97
C ALA A 51 -6.25 5.06 11.66
N TYR A 52 -5.20 4.59 10.96
CA TYR A 52 -3.83 4.59 11.46
C TYR A 52 -3.30 6.02 11.70
N GLU A 53 -3.51 6.94 10.75
CA GLU A 53 -3.13 8.36 10.93
C GLU A 53 -3.83 9.00 12.13
N LEU A 54 -5.11 8.67 12.38
CA LEU A 54 -5.87 9.15 13.53
C LEU A 54 -5.37 8.57 14.85
N GLU A 55 -4.87 7.33 14.85
CA GLU A 55 -4.26 6.71 16.03
C GLU A 55 -2.89 7.35 16.37
N GLU A 56 -2.05 7.67 15.37
CA GLU A 56 -0.77 8.35 15.61
C GLU A 56 -0.94 9.83 16.01
N LEU A 57 -2.00 10.50 15.55
CA LEU A 57 -2.33 11.88 15.91
C LEU A 57 -3.12 12.01 17.21
N SER A 58 -3.70 10.92 17.70
CA SER A 58 -4.31 10.88 19.03
C SER A 58 -3.17 10.73 20.04
N PRO A 59 -2.77 11.78 20.79
CA PRO A 59 -1.80 11.61 21.85
C PRO A 59 -2.32 10.49 22.73
N SER A 60 -1.47 9.48 22.96
CA SER A 60 -1.80 8.36 23.82
C SER A 60 -2.60 8.88 25.01
N LYS A 61 -3.73 8.25 25.32
CA LYS A 61 -4.25 8.28 26.68
C LYS A 61 -3.20 7.60 27.56
N THR A 62 -2.07 8.26 27.80
CA THR A 62 -1.20 8.00 28.94
C THR A 62 -1.98 8.49 30.14
N SER A 63 -2.91 7.64 30.58
CA SER A 63 -3.63 7.81 31.82
C SER A 63 -3.73 6.43 32.47
N LYS A 64 -2.63 5.98 33.05
CA LYS A 64 -2.45 5.91 34.50
C LYS A 64 -1.06 5.37 34.84
#